data_AF-A0ABD2BEV4-F1
#
_entry.id   AF-A0ABD2BEV4-F1
#
_cell.length_a   1.000
_cell.length_b   1.000
_cell.length_c   1.000
_cell.angle_alpha   90.00
_cell.angle_beta   90.00
_cell.angle_gamma   90.00
#
_symmetry.space_group_name_H-M   'P 1'
#
loop_
_entity.id
_entity.type
_entity.pdbx_description
1 polymer ?
#
loop_
_entity_poly.entity_id
_entity_poly.type
_entity_poly.pdbx_seq_one_letter_code
_entity_poly.pdbx_strand_id
1 'polypeptide(L)'
;MASGLRYHIKISELQDEISKRNDLAESLKREYFIAARKIQAWFRGNVTRKHLLMLHKEAIIIQSNWRGYYVRNNFDKVIIIKVHQMWEDYYNRMATRIQAFWRGYWIRKTCLNFYERLRWLNNIYARNEEIVETMQKFKQNEINYTKNVLERESLLWILFILFKLHHLLRTKVKPGVITRIDQNNLTLIEKMLKCLKYKFYRPQKLTFCEHFTLEKEFSSILYGTSLARCEKEIRNFEYKLKTGNIPIYRSIIILKS
;
A
#
# COMPACT_ATOMS: atom_id res chain seq x y z
N MET A 1 131.83 -35.21 -59.21
CA MET A 1 130.98 -34.02 -58.94
C MET A 1 129.48 -34.31 -58.95
N ALA A 2 128.97 -35.31 -59.70
CA ALA A 2 127.52 -35.60 -59.79
C ALA A 2 126.88 -36.26 -58.54
N SER A 3 127.63 -37.01 -57.72
CA SER A 3 127.09 -37.68 -56.51
C SER A 3 126.75 -36.70 -55.39
N GLY A 4 127.60 -35.70 -55.13
CA GLY A 4 127.36 -34.67 -54.10
C GLY A 4 126.14 -33.79 -54.38
N LEU A 5 125.83 -33.53 -55.65
CA LEU A 5 124.63 -32.79 -56.07
C LEU A 5 123.35 -33.58 -55.75
N ARG A 6 123.35 -34.91 -55.93
CA ARG A 6 122.18 -35.76 -55.63
C ARG A 6 121.86 -35.82 -54.13
N TYR A 7 122.88 -35.85 -53.27
CA TYR A 7 122.69 -35.79 -51.82
C TYR A 7 122.19 -34.40 -51.37
N HIS A 8 122.73 -33.32 -51.94
CA HIS A 8 122.25 -31.97 -51.67
C HIS A 8 120.79 -31.75 -52.11
N ILE A 9 120.41 -32.25 -53.29
CA ILE A 9 119.03 -32.21 -53.78
C ILE A 9 118.10 -32.95 -52.80
N LYS A 10 118.48 -34.13 -52.32
CA LYS A 10 117.68 -34.94 -51.39
C LYS A 10 117.55 -34.32 -49.99
N ILE A 11 118.57 -33.58 -49.53
CA ILE A 11 118.54 -32.82 -48.27
C ILE A 11 117.64 -31.58 -48.43
N SER A 12 117.73 -30.89 -49.57
CA SER A 12 116.89 -29.74 -49.89
C SER A 12 115.41 -30.13 -49.97
N GLU A 13 115.09 -31.24 -50.64
CA GLU A 13 113.72 -31.79 -50.71
C GLU A 13 113.15 -32.11 -49.33
N LEU A 14 113.98 -32.65 -48.43
CA LEU A 14 113.57 -32.96 -47.07
C LEU A 14 113.37 -31.70 -46.21
N GLN A 15 114.21 -30.68 -46.39
CA GLN A 15 114.03 -29.38 -45.74
C GLN A 15 112.75 -28.68 -46.22
N ASP A 16 112.45 -28.73 -47.52
CA ASP A 16 111.23 -28.17 -48.09
C ASP A 16 109.98 -28.89 -47.56
N GLU A 17 110.01 -30.22 -47.44
CA GLU A 17 108.91 -31.01 -46.88
C GLU A 17 108.67 -30.70 -45.39
N ILE A 18 109.75 -30.50 -44.62
CA ILE A 18 109.66 -30.05 -43.22
C ILE A 18 109.05 -28.65 -43.17
N SER A 19 109.48 -27.72 -44.03
CA SER A 19 108.93 -26.37 -44.07
C SER A 19 107.44 -26.38 -44.38
N LYS A 20 107.01 -27.14 -45.41
CA LYS A 20 105.58 -27.28 -45.76
C LYS A 20 104.74 -27.81 -44.60
N ARG A 21 105.25 -28.79 -43.85
CA ARG A 21 104.54 -29.33 -42.68
C ARG A 21 104.45 -28.32 -41.54
N ASN A 22 105.51 -27.55 -41.32
CA ASN A 22 105.51 -26.49 -40.31
C ASN A 22 104.56 -25.36 -40.70
N ASP A 23 104.54 -24.94 -41.97
CA ASP A 23 103.62 -23.92 -42.49
C ASP A 23 102.16 -24.39 -42.38
N LEU A 24 101.90 -25.66 -42.71
CA LEU A 24 100.58 -26.27 -42.53
C LEU A 24 100.18 -26.33 -41.04
N ALA A 25 101.09 -26.74 -40.16
CA ALA A 25 100.84 -26.78 -38.72
C ALA A 25 100.54 -25.38 -38.15
N GLU A 26 101.28 -24.35 -38.57
CA GLU A 26 101.06 -22.98 -38.10
C GLU A 26 99.74 -22.41 -38.66
N SER A 27 99.36 -22.78 -39.89
CA SER A 27 98.06 -22.40 -40.49
C SER A 27 96.86 -23.01 -39.73
N LEU A 28 96.95 -24.28 -39.30
CA LEU A 28 95.89 -25.00 -38.57
C LEU A 28 95.84 -24.73 -37.07
N LYS A 29 96.93 -24.21 -36.49
CA LYS A 29 97.05 -23.94 -35.05
C LYS A 29 95.88 -23.15 -34.47
N ARG A 30 95.41 -22.12 -35.19
CA ARG A 30 94.26 -21.31 -34.76
C ARG A 30 92.96 -22.12 -34.76
N GLU A 31 92.75 -22.95 -35.77
CA GLU A 31 91.55 -23.78 -35.88
C GLU A 31 91.51 -24.83 -34.76
N TYR A 32 92.63 -25.51 -34.52
CA TYR A 32 92.75 -26.46 -33.41
C TYR A 32 92.58 -25.79 -32.05
N PHE A 33 93.13 -24.59 -31.87
CA PHE A 33 92.92 -23.82 -30.64
C PHE A 33 91.43 -23.48 -30.42
N ILE A 34 90.73 -23.04 -31.47
CA ILE A 34 89.28 -22.74 -31.38
C ILE A 34 88.48 -24.03 -31.10
N ALA A 35 88.78 -25.12 -31.79
CA ALA A 35 88.12 -26.41 -31.58
C ALA A 35 88.33 -26.91 -30.14
N ALA A 36 89.57 -26.88 -29.64
CA ALA A 36 89.90 -27.24 -28.26
C ALA A 36 89.13 -26.35 -27.26
N ARG A 37 89.06 -25.04 -27.49
CA ARG A 37 88.26 -24.14 -26.64
C ARG A 37 86.78 -24.48 -26.63
N LYS A 38 86.20 -24.85 -27.78
CA LYS A 38 84.79 -25.28 -27.86
C LYS A 38 84.55 -26.55 -27.03
N ILE A 39 85.42 -27.55 -27.17
CA ILE A 39 85.35 -28.79 -26.40
C ILE A 39 85.48 -28.51 -24.90
N GLN A 40 86.46 -27.70 -24.50
CA GLN A 40 86.66 -27.34 -23.11
C GLN A 40 85.48 -26.54 -22.53
N ALA A 41 84.93 -25.59 -23.29
CA ALA A 41 83.76 -24.81 -22.87
C ALA A 41 82.52 -25.72 -22.71
N TRP A 42 82.30 -26.62 -23.67
CA TRP A 42 81.23 -27.61 -23.58
C TRP A 42 81.38 -28.51 -22.35
N PHE A 43 82.59 -29.03 -22.11
CA PHE A 43 82.88 -29.90 -20.97
C PHE A 43 82.64 -29.19 -19.64
N ARG A 44 83.17 -27.98 -19.47
CA ARG A 44 82.93 -27.16 -18.27
C ARG A 44 81.44 -26.92 -18.05
N GLY A 45 80.71 -26.56 -19.10
CA GLY A 45 79.26 -26.37 -19.04
C GLY A 45 78.50 -27.66 -18.66
N ASN A 46 78.93 -28.81 -19.18
CA ASN A 46 78.32 -30.10 -18.84
C ASN A 46 78.54 -30.45 -17.36
N VAL A 47 79.75 -30.27 -16.83
CA VAL A 47 80.07 -30.49 -15.41
C VAL A 47 79.23 -29.56 -14.52
N THR A 48 79.18 -28.27 -14.82
CA THR A 48 78.38 -27.30 -14.04
C THR A 48 76.90 -27.65 -14.04
N ARG A 49 76.31 -27.96 -15.20
CA ARG A 49 74.88 -28.32 -15.30
C ARG A 49 74.56 -29.60 -14.53
N LYS A 50 75.43 -30.62 -14.58
CA LYS A 50 75.26 -31.85 -13.79
C LYS A 50 75.30 -31.55 -12.29
N HIS A 51 76.22 -30.71 -11.85
CA HIS A 51 76.32 -30.32 -10.45
C HIS A 51 75.07 -29.54 -9.99
N LEU A 52 74.60 -28.57 -10.78
CA LEU A 52 73.36 -27.85 -10.48
C LEU A 52 72.15 -28.77 -10.40
N LEU A 53 72.03 -29.72 -11.33
CA LEU A 53 70.95 -30.71 -11.30
C LEU A 53 70.97 -31.54 -10.02
N MET A 54 72.15 -31.96 -9.57
CA MET A 54 72.32 -32.66 -8.30
C MET A 54 71.86 -31.78 -7.12
N LEU A 55 72.34 -30.54 -7.04
CA LEU A 55 71.93 -29.60 -5.98
C LEU A 55 70.42 -29.36 -5.96
N HIS A 56 69.79 -29.21 -7.13
CA HIS A 56 68.34 -29.06 -7.22
C HIS A 56 67.59 -30.29 -6.72
N LYS A 57 68.05 -31.50 -7.05
CA LYS A 57 67.44 -32.73 -6.54
C LYS A 57 67.51 -32.80 -5.02
N GLU A 58 68.67 -32.53 -4.43
CA GLU A 58 68.84 -32.52 -2.98
C GLU A 58 67.96 -31.44 -2.32
N ALA A 59 67.91 -30.25 -2.90
CA ALA A 59 67.06 -29.17 -2.41
C ALA A 59 65.57 -29.55 -2.44
N ILE A 60 65.11 -30.21 -3.50
CA ILE A 60 63.72 -30.68 -3.61
C ILE A 60 63.40 -31.69 -2.50
N ILE A 61 64.30 -32.63 -2.21
CA ILE A 61 64.11 -33.64 -1.15
C ILE A 61 63.99 -32.95 0.22
N ILE A 62 64.88 -32.00 0.51
CA ILE A 62 64.83 -31.23 1.77
C ILE A 62 63.51 -30.46 1.86
N GLN A 63 63.12 -29.77 0.80
CA GLN A 63 61.88 -29.00 0.75
C GLN A 63 60.63 -29.87 0.89
N SER A 64 60.56 -31.02 0.23
CA SER A 64 59.42 -31.93 0.34
C SER A 64 59.30 -32.49 1.75
N ASN A 65 60.43 -32.88 2.36
CA ASN A 65 60.46 -33.39 3.72
C ASN A 65 60.04 -32.32 4.72
N TRP A 66 60.50 -31.08 4.55
CA TRP A 66 60.09 -29.94 5.38
C TRP A 66 58.60 -29.64 5.27
N ARG A 67 58.05 -29.56 4.04
CA ARG A 67 56.61 -29.34 3.83
C ARG A 67 55.79 -30.45 4.49
N GLY A 68 56.22 -31.71 4.36
CA GLY A 68 55.57 -32.84 5.02
C GLY A 68 55.63 -32.76 6.54
N TYR A 69 56.80 -32.43 7.11
CA TYR A 69 56.97 -32.22 8.55
C TYR A 69 56.06 -31.09 9.07
N TYR A 70 56.07 -29.94 8.39
CA TYR A 70 55.26 -28.78 8.76
C TYR A 70 53.77 -29.13 8.81
N VAL A 71 53.26 -29.84 7.80
CA VAL A 71 51.85 -30.28 7.77
C VAL A 71 51.55 -31.22 8.93
N ARG A 72 52.38 -32.25 9.16
CA ARG A 72 52.18 -33.20 10.26
C ARG A 72 52.21 -32.51 11.63
N ASN A 73 53.15 -31.59 11.84
CA ASN A 73 53.29 -30.83 13.08
C ASN A 73 52.10 -29.90 13.36
N ASN A 74 51.36 -29.48 12.33
CA ASN A 74 50.19 -28.61 12.47
C ASN A 74 48.86 -29.35 12.27
N PHE A 75 48.89 -30.64 11.93
CA PHE A 75 47.70 -31.42 11.60
C PHE A 75 46.71 -31.47 12.76
N ASP A 76 47.20 -31.74 13.97
CA ASP A 76 46.36 -31.84 15.17
C ASP A 76 45.60 -30.53 15.44
N LYS A 77 46.26 -29.38 15.25
CA LYS A 77 45.63 -28.06 15.42
C LYS A 77 44.49 -27.86 14.42
N VAL A 78 44.71 -28.23 13.16
CA VAL A 78 43.70 -28.14 12.11
C VAL A 78 42.50 -29.05 12.42
N ILE A 79 42.75 -30.27 12.89
CA ILE A 79 41.69 -31.21 13.28
C ILE A 79 40.88 -30.68 14.46
N ILE A 80 41.54 -30.17 15.50
CA ILE A 80 40.87 -29.58 16.66
C ILE A 80 39.93 -28.45 16.23
N ILE A 81 40.42 -27.51 15.41
CA ILE A 81 39.60 -26.42 14.88
C ILE A 81 38.41 -26.96 14.10
N LYS A 82 38.62 -27.98 13.26
CA LYS A 82 37.55 -28.54 12.45
C LYS A 82 36.47 -29.24 13.28
N VAL A 83 36.88 -29.97 14.31
CA VAL A 83 35.94 -30.62 15.25
C VAL A 83 35.13 -29.58 16.02
N HIS A 84 35.77 -28.50 16.50
CA HIS A 84 35.05 -27.40 17.16
C HIS A 84 34.01 -26.75 16.25
N GLN A 85 34.36 -26.48 14.99
CA GLN A 85 33.41 -25.96 14.00
C GLN A 85 32.22 -26.91 13.80
N MET A 86 32.47 -28.22 13.69
CA MET A 86 31.40 -29.20 13.54
C MET A 86 30.43 -29.20 14.74
N TRP A 87 30.96 -29.06 15.96
CA TRP A 87 30.13 -28.96 17.15
C TRP A 87 29.33 -27.67 17.18
N GLU A 88 29.97 -26.54 16.89
CA GLU A 88 29.33 -25.23 16.83
C GLU A 88 28.18 -25.23 15.81
N ASP A 89 28.41 -25.74 14.60
CA ASP A 89 27.39 -25.88 13.56
C ASP A 89 26.22 -26.76 14.01
N TYR A 90 26.52 -27.87 14.69
CA TYR A 90 25.50 -28.76 15.24
C TYR A 90 24.62 -28.04 16.28
N TYR A 91 25.23 -27.39 17.26
CA TYR A 91 24.52 -26.69 18.33
C TYR A 91 23.75 -25.49 17.80
N ASN A 92 24.32 -24.72 16.87
CA ASN A 92 23.64 -23.61 16.22
C ASN A 92 22.39 -24.08 15.47
N ARG A 93 22.48 -25.19 14.73
CA ARG A 93 21.32 -25.77 14.05
C ARG A 93 20.24 -26.27 15.01
N MET A 94 20.61 -26.80 16.17
CA MET A 94 19.62 -27.19 17.19
C MET A 94 19.01 -25.97 17.86
N ALA A 95 19.80 -24.94 18.16
CA ALA A 95 19.34 -23.68 18.71
C ALA A 95 18.33 -23.00 17.78
N THR A 96 18.59 -22.93 16.47
CA THR A 96 17.63 -22.33 15.53
C THR A 96 16.29 -23.07 15.51
N ARG A 97 16.29 -24.41 15.63
CA ARG A 97 15.04 -25.20 15.73
C ARG A 97 14.26 -24.87 17.00
N ILE A 98 14.94 -24.83 18.15
CA ILE A 98 14.32 -24.46 19.43
C ILE A 98 13.74 -23.05 19.36
N GLN A 99 14.53 -22.09 18.86
CA GLN A 99 14.09 -20.72 18.75
C GLN A 99 12.94 -20.53 17.76
N ALA A 100 12.95 -21.22 16.62
CA ALA A 100 11.84 -21.18 15.65
C ALA A 100 10.54 -21.71 16.26
N PHE A 101 10.63 -22.82 16.99
CA PHE A 101 9.49 -23.37 17.73
C PHE A 101 8.96 -22.36 18.76
N TRP A 102 9.85 -21.78 19.57
CA TRP A 102 9.48 -20.77 20.56
C TRP A 102 8.84 -19.52 19.95
N ARG A 103 9.44 -18.94 18.90
CA ARG A 103 8.88 -17.78 18.19
C ARG A 103 7.47 -18.08 17.67
N GLY A 104 7.28 -19.27 17.08
CA GLY A 104 5.96 -19.71 16.61
C GLY A 104 4.95 -19.87 17.75
N TYR A 105 5.36 -20.50 18.86
CA TYR A 105 4.51 -20.63 20.06
C TYR A 105 4.10 -19.26 20.61
N TRP A 106 5.08 -18.37 20.80
CA TRP A 106 4.87 -17.05 21.39
C TRP A 106 3.88 -16.22 20.58
N ILE A 107 4.03 -16.18 19.25
CA ILE A 107 3.10 -15.46 18.36
C ILE A 107 1.68 -16.02 18.47
N ARG A 108 1.52 -17.34 18.48
CA ARG A 108 0.20 -17.98 18.63
C ARG A 108 -0.45 -17.70 19.99
N LYS A 109 0.36 -17.58 21.03
CA LYS A 109 -0.14 -17.29 22.39
C LYS A 109 -0.49 -15.81 22.60
N THR A 110 0.28 -14.90 22.01
CA THR A 110 0.20 -13.45 22.32
C THR A 110 -0.49 -12.63 21.25
N CYS A 111 -0.19 -12.86 19.97
CA CYS A 111 -0.67 -12.01 18.88
C CYS A 111 -1.85 -12.64 18.12
N LEU A 112 -1.85 -13.97 17.95
CA LEU A 112 -2.83 -14.69 17.15
C LEU A 112 -3.82 -15.48 18.02
N ASN A 113 -4.42 -14.83 19.01
CA ASN A 113 -5.54 -15.42 19.74
C ASN A 113 -6.78 -15.43 18.83
N PHE A 114 -6.97 -16.53 18.10
CA PHE A 114 -8.07 -16.72 17.15
C PHE A 114 -9.44 -16.49 17.78
N TYR A 115 -9.65 -16.98 19.01
CA TYR A 115 -10.93 -16.87 19.69
C TYR A 115 -11.26 -15.42 20.09
N GLU A 116 -10.26 -14.67 20.56
CA GLU A 116 -10.42 -13.23 20.84
C GLU A 116 -10.70 -12.44 19.57
N ARG A 117 -9.98 -12.72 18.49
CA ARG A 117 -10.21 -12.07 17.19
C ARG A 117 -11.59 -12.39 16.63
N LEU A 118 -12.03 -13.65 16.72
CA LEU A 118 -13.36 -14.08 16.26
C LEU A 118 -14.46 -13.40 17.09
N ARG A 119 -14.30 -13.32 18.41
CA ARG A 119 -15.21 -12.58 19.29
C ARG A 119 -15.29 -11.10 18.91
N TRP A 120 -14.16 -10.46 18.65
CA TRP A 120 -14.12 -9.05 18.21
C TRP A 120 -14.84 -8.86 16.88
N LEU A 121 -14.57 -9.70 15.88
CA LEU A 121 -15.25 -9.65 14.57
C LEU A 121 -16.77 -9.79 14.71
N ASN A 122 -17.23 -10.76 15.49
CA ASN A 122 -18.66 -10.95 15.71
C ASN A 122 -19.32 -9.72 16.36
N ASN A 123 -18.64 -9.08 17.32
CA ASN A 123 -19.12 -7.84 17.92
C ASN A 123 -19.20 -6.69 16.90
N ILE A 124 -18.19 -6.55 16.04
CA ILE A 124 -18.20 -5.56 14.95
C ILE A 124 -19.37 -5.81 14.00
N TYR A 125 -19.62 -7.06 13.59
CA TYR A 125 -20.74 -7.38 12.70
C TYR A 125 -22.09 -7.09 13.36
N ALA A 126 -22.29 -7.47 14.62
CA ALA A 126 -23.52 -7.17 15.35
C ALA A 126 -23.76 -5.65 15.46
N ARG A 127 -22.72 -4.88 15.81
CA ARG A 127 -22.84 -3.42 15.90
C ARG A 127 -23.09 -2.75 14.56
N ASN A 128 -22.48 -3.26 13.49
CA ASN A 128 -22.75 -2.79 12.13
C ASN A 128 -24.21 -3.04 11.75
N GLU A 129 -24.78 -4.18 12.11
CA GLU A 129 -26.18 -4.52 11.89
C GLU A 129 -27.12 -3.54 12.63
N GLU A 130 -26.85 -3.28 13.92
CA GLU A 130 -27.58 -2.27 14.70
C GLU A 130 -27.52 -0.87 14.06
N ILE A 131 -26.35 -0.46 13.58
CA ILE A 131 -26.17 0.84 12.91
C ILE A 131 -26.98 0.89 11.61
N VAL A 132 -26.98 -0.19 10.81
CA VAL A 132 -27.77 -0.26 9.59
C VAL A 132 -29.27 -0.16 9.90
N GLU A 133 -29.77 -0.87 10.92
CA GLU A 133 -31.16 -0.78 11.33
C GLU A 133 -31.55 0.64 11.79
N THR A 134 -30.70 1.29 12.57
CA THR A 134 -30.96 2.67 13.04
C THR A 134 -30.97 3.65 11.87
N MET A 135 -30.08 3.50 10.89
CA MET A 135 -30.07 4.30 9.66
C MET A 135 -31.33 4.09 8.82
N GLN A 136 -31.82 2.84 8.70
CA GLN A 136 -33.06 2.54 7.99
C GLN A 136 -34.28 3.19 8.67
N LYS A 137 -34.37 3.10 10.00
CA LYS A 137 -35.44 3.76 10.78
C LYS A 137 -35.39 5.28 10.62
N PHE A 138 -34.20 5.88 10.68
CA PHE A 138 -34.03 7.32 10.47
C PHE A 138 -34.47 7.74 9.06
N LYS A 139 -34.03 7.03 8.02
CA LYS A 139 -34.46 7.26 6.64
C LYS A 139 -35.98 7.17 6.50
N GLN A 140 -36.61 6.16 7.12
CA GLN A 140 -38.05 5.99 7.04
C GLN A 140 -38.80 7.14 7.75
N ASN A 141 -38.28 7.60 8.89
CA ASN A 141 -38.85 8.74 9.60
C ASN A 141 -38.75 10.04 8.79
N GLU A 142 -37.63 10.29 8.12
CA GLU A 142 -37.46 11.44 7.20
C GLU A 142 -38.46 11.39 6.03
N ILE A 143 -38.63 10.21 5.40
CA ILE A 143 -39.61 10.02 4.32
C ILE A 143 -41.03 10.25 4.84
N ASN A 144 -41.38 9.73 6.01
CA ASN A 144 -42.69 9.92 6.60
C ASN A 144 -42.93 11.40 6.96
N TYR A 145 -41.91 12.08 7.49
CA TYR A 145 -41.98 13.50 7.82
C TYR A 145 -42.22 14.36 6.58
N THR A 146 -41.41 14.18 5.53
CA THR A 146 -41.57 14.91 4.26
C THR A 146 -42.92 14.64 3.62
N LYS A 147 -43.39 13.39 3.64
CA LYS A 147 -44.74 13.03 3.18
C LYS A 147 -45.83 13.74 3.98
N ASN A 148 -45.74 13.76 5.32
CA ASN A 148 -46.71 14.44 6.17
C ASN A 148 -46.74 15.96 5.94
N VAL A 149 -45.58 16.59 5.69
CA VAL A 149 -45.50 18.02 5.35
C VAL A 149 -46.18 18.28 4.00
N LEU A 150 -45.88 17.48 2.97
CA LEU A 150 -46.50 17.57 1.65
C LEU A 150 -48.02 17.32 1.69
N GLU A 151 -48.47 16.35 2.49
CA GLU A 151 -49.91 16.10 2.71
C GLU A 151 -50.58 17.31 3.37
N ARG A 152 -49.96 17.94 4.37
CA ARG A 152 -50.50 19.16 4.99
C ARG A 152 -50.54 20.33 4.02
N GLU A 153 -49.48 20.56 3.26
CA GLU A 153 -49.45 21.62 2.25
C GLU A 153 -50.49 21.39 1.15
N SER A 154 -50.62 20.16 0.64
CA SER A 154 -51.63 19.82 -0.36
C SER A 154 -53.05 19.98 0.18
N LEU A 155 -53.32 19.61 1.44
CA LEU A 155 -54.62 19.86 2.09
C LEU A 155 -54.94 21.36 2.20
N LEU A 156 -53.96 22.19 2.56
CA LEU A 156 -54.13 23.65 2.60
C LEU A 156 -54.42 24.23 1.21
N TRP A 157 -53.70 23.76 0.17
CA TRP A 157 -53.95 24.16 -1.21
C TRP A 157 -55.33 23.73 -1.71
N ILE A 158 -55.73 22.50 -1.42
CA ILE A 158 -57.08 22.00 -1.73
C ILE A 158 -58.11 22.89 -1.03
N LEU A 159 -57.95 23.17 0.27
CA LEU A 159 -58.86 24.03 1.01
C LEU A 159 -58.93 25.44 0.41
N PHE A 160 -57.79 26.03 0.04
CA PHE A 160 -57.72 27.34 -0.61
C PHE A 160 -58.48 27.35 -1.95
N ILE A 161 -58.26 26.35 -2.81
CA ILE A 161 -58.97 26.20 -4.08
C ILE A 161 -60.47 26.04 -3.84
N LEU A 162 -60.87 25.18 -2.90
CA LEU A 162 -62.27 24.96 -2.54
C LEU A 162 -62.94 26.25 -2.06
N PHE A 163 -62.26 27.03 -1.20
CA PHE A 163 -62.75 28.36 -0.77
C PHE A 163 -62.81 29.37 -1.91
N LYS A 164 -61.90 29.36 -2.89
CA LYS A 164 -61.97 30.27 -4.04
C LYS A 164 -63.10 29.88 -5.00
N LEU A 165 -63.30 28.57 -5.21
CA LEU A 165 -64.26 28.02 -6.16
C LEU A 165 -65.64 27.70 -5.56
N HIS A 166 -65.89 28.04 -4.28
CA HIS A 166 -67.16 27.73 -3.60
C HIS A 166 -68.41 28.30 -4.31
N HIS A 167 -68.27 29.41 -5.04
CA HIS A 167 -69.34 30.01 -5.82
C HIS A 167 -69.77 29.16 -7.03
N LEU A 168 -68.93 28.20 -7.45
CA LEU A 168 -69.25 27.24 -8.50
C LEU A 168 -70.14 26.09 -7.99
N LEU A 169 -70.39 26.01 -6.68
CA LEU A 169 -71.41 25.12 -6.12
C LEU A 169 -72.79 25.48 -6.67
N ARG A 170 -73.47 24.47 -7.21
CA ARG A 170 -74.87 24.62 -7.59
C ARG A 170 -75.72 25.07 -6.39
N THR A 171 -76.66 25.96 -6.65
CA THR A 171 -77.73 26.29 -5.70
C THR A 171 -78.98 25.50 -6.07
N LYS A 172 -80.00 25.47 -5.19
CA LYS A 172 -81.29 24.81 -5.54
C LYS A 172 -81.94 25.41 -6.80
N VAL A 173 -81.56 26.63 -7.18
CA VAL A 173 -82.18 27.42 -8.24
C VAL A 173 -81.31 27.49 -9.50
N LYS A 174 -79.97 27.40 -9.38
CA LYS A 174 -79.04 27.51 -10.53
C LYS A 174 -78.03 26.35 -10.54
N PRO A 175 -77.93 25.55 -11.63
CA PRO A 175 -76.92 24.50 -11.76
C PRO A 175 -75.51 25.12 -11.75
N GLY A 176 -74.54 24.40 -11.18
CA GLY A 176 -73.14 24.83 -11.12
C GLY A 176 -72.48 24.73 -12.49
N VAL A 177 -71.47 25.55 -12.76
CA VAL A 177 -70.78 25.57 -14.07
C VAL A 177 -69.98 24.28 -14.33
N ILE A 178 -69.59 23.55 -13.28
CA ILE A 178 -68.75 22.32 -13.37
C ILE A 178 -69.60 21.05 -13.47
N THR A 179 -70.94 21.14 -13.48
CA THR A 179 -71.79 19.95 -13.58
C THR A 179 -71.57 19.26 -14.93
N ARG A 180 -71.16 17.98 -14.92
CA ARG A 180 -71.17 17.15 -16.15
C ARG A 180 -72.62 17.05 -16.65
N ILE A 181 -72.75 17.03 -17.97
CA ILE A 181 -74.01 17.09 -18.73
C ILE A 181 -74.96 15.90 -18.41
N ASP A 182 -74.48 14.85 -17.73
CA ASP A 182 -75.28 13.71 -17.31
C ASP A 182 -75.55 13.66 -15.79
N GLN A 183 -76.79 14.02 -15.44
CA GLN A 183 -77.67 13.50 -14.38
C GLN A 183 -77.15 13.28 -12.93
N ASN A 184 -77.84 13.96 -12.00
CA ASN A 184 -78.03 13.75 -10.55
C ASN A 184 -76.82 13.52 -9.60
N ASN A 185 -75.63 13.22 -10.08
CA ASN A 185 -74.47 12.93 -9.24
C ASN A 185 -73.46 14.10 -9.24
N LEU A 186 -73.12 14.57 -8.03
CA LEU A 186 -72.08 15.59 -7.82
C LEU A 186 -70.72 15.05 -8.31
N THR A 187 -69.98 15.87 -9.07
CA THR A 187 -68.58 15.55 -9.41
C THR A 187 -67.72 15.45 -8.15
N LEU A 188 -66.55 14.79 -8.20
CA LEU A 188 -65.67 14.65 -7.03
C LEU A 188 -65.37 16.01 -6.38
N ILE A 189 -65.14 17.03 -7.21
CA ILE A 189 -64.90 18.41 -6.78
C ILE A 189 -66.15 19.00 -6.12
N GLU A 190 -67.35 18.81 -6.68
CA GLU A 190 -68.59 19.29 -6.05
C GLU A 190 -68.92 18.55 -4.74
N LYS A 191 -68.61 17.25 -4.64
CA LYS A 191 -68.74 16.49 -3.38
C LYS A 191 -67.81 17.08 -2.32
N MET A 192 -66.55 17.33 -2.67
CA MET A 192 -65.58 17.94 -1.77
C MET A 192 -65.98 19.37 -1.37
N LEU A 193 -66.44 20.18 -2.33
CA LEU A 193 -66.95 21.52 -2.07
C LEU A 193 -68.14 21.49 -1.12
N LYS A 194 -69.10 20.57 -1.30
CA LYS A 194 -70.30 20.45 -0.44
C LYS A 194 -70.00 19.98 0.99
N CYS A 195 -68.93 19.21 1.19
CA CYS A 195 -68.49 18.76 2.51
C CYS A 195 -68.02 19.91 3.42
N LEU A 196 -67.65 21.07 2.85
CA LEU A 196 -67.25 22.24 3.62
C LEU A 196 -68.49 23.06 4.02
N LYS A 197 -68.62 23.37 5.32
CA LYS A 197 -69.65 24.27 5.83
C LYS A 197 -69.23 25.72 5.59
N TYR A 198 -69.75 26.35 4.54
CA TYR A 198 -69.57 27.79 4.32
C TYR A 198 -70.56 28.57 5.18
N LYS A 199 -70.06 29.34 6.16
CA LYS A 199 -70.91 30.30 6.87
C LYS A 199 -71.29 31.41 5.88
N PHE A 200 -72.59 31.54 5.59
CA PHE A 200 -73.13 32.75 4.97
C PHE A 200 -72.84 33.93 5.89
N TYR A 201 -72.11 34.94 5.42
CA TYR A 201 -71.97 36.22 6.12
C TYR A 201 -73.33 36.93 6.12
N ARG A 202 -74.17 36.62 7.11
CA ARG A 202 -75.35 37.41 7.51
C ARG A 202 -75.16 37.73 8.99
N PRO A 203 -75.12 39.02 9.39
CA PRO A 203 -74.91 39.36 10.80
C PRO A 203 -76.25 39.16 11.52
N GLN A 204 -76.39 38.07 12.28
CA GLN A 204 -77.54 37.89 13.18
C GLN A 204 -77.11 37.23 14.49
N LYS A 205 -77.70 37.76 15.58
CA LYS A 205 -77.35 37.61 17.00
C LYS A 205 -77.16 36.14 17.42
N LEU A 206 -76.08 35.89 18.15
CA LEU A 206 -75.78 34.60 18.80
C LEU A 206 -76.80 34.32 19.92
N THR A 207 -77.68 33.33 19.70
CA THR A 207 -78.30 32.56 20.78
C THR A 207 -77.54 31.26 20.93
N PHE A 208 -76.96 31.08 22.12
CA PHE A 208 -76.18 29.93 22.55
C PHE A 208 -77.07 28.67 22.54
N CYS A 209 -76.67 27.64 21.80
CA CYS A 209 -77.27 26.31 21.87
C CYS A 209 -76.18 25.36 22.34
N GLU A 210 -76.36 24.84 23.56
CA GLU A 210 -75.53 23.82 24.16
C GLU A 210 -75.61 22.53 23.33
N HIS A 211 -74.47 21.87 23.19
CA HIS A 211 -74.19 20.65 22.42
C HIS A 211 -73.95 20.82 20.90
N PHE A 212 -72.81 21.40 20.57
CA PHE A 212 -71.93 20.90 19.50
C PHE A 212 -70.47 21.25 19.84
N THR A 213 -69.72 20.29 20.40
CA THR A 213 -68.29 20.43 20.68
C THR A 213 -67.52 20.52 19.37
N LEU A 214 -67.16 21.74 18.97
CA LEU A 214 -66.25 22.02 17.85
C LEU A 214 -65.08 22.94 18.24
N GLU A 215 -64.80 23.10 19.54
CA GLU A 215 -63.75 24.03 20.02
C GLU A 215 -62.61 23.38 20.82
N LYS A 216 -62.53 22.05 20.87
CA LYS A 216 -61.35 21.35 21.42
C LYS A 216 -60.48 20.60 20.42
N GLU A 217 -60.97 20.34 19.21
CA GLU A 217 -60.21 19.58 18.20
C GLU A 217 -59.36 20.47 17.28
N PHE A 218 -59.79 21.70 16.93
CA PHE A 218 -58.99 22.55 16.04
C PHE A 218 -57.70 23.10 16.69
N SER A 219 -57.75 23.38 17.99
CA SER A 219 -56.59 23.83 18.78
C SER A 219 -55.63 22.69 19.14
N SER A 220 -56.11 21.44 19.18
CA SER A 220 -55.27 20.26 19.42
C SER A 220 -54.68 19.67 18.13
N ILE A 221 -55.32 19.86 16.97
CA ILE A 221 -54.75 19.50 15.65
C ILE A 221 -53.57 20.41 15.26
N LEU A 222 -53.55 21.66 15.71
CA LEU A 222 -52.51 22.65 15.39
C LEU A 222 -51.42 22.78 16.47
N TYR A 223 -51.58 22.12 17.62
CA TYR A 223 -50.61 22.18 18.72
C TYR A 223 -49.25 21.63 18.28
N GLY A 224 -48.24 22.49 18.22
CA GLY A 224 -46.86 22.13 17.79
C GLY A 224 -46.53 22.45 16.33
N THR A 225 -47.44 23.04 15.55
CA THR A 225 -47.14 23.55 14.20
C THR A 225 -46.51 24.95 14.24
N SER A 226 -45.78 25.35 13.19
CA SER A 226 -45.19 26.69 13.06
C SER A 226 -46.25 27.80 13.15
N LEU A 227 -47.47 27.53 12.70
CA LEU A 227 -48.64 28.40 12.81
C LEU A 227 -49.11 28.62 14.25
N ALA A 228 -49.09 27.60 15.12
CA ALA A 228 -49.41 27.78 16.54
C ALA A 228 -48.35 28.60 17.29
N ARG A 229 -47.08 28.50 16.87
CA ARG A 229 -46.00 29.35 17.38
C ARG A 229 -46.18 30.79 16.90
N CYS A 230 -46.52 31.00 15.63
CA CYS A 230 -46.84 32.32 15.08
C CYS A 230 -48.06 32.94 15.77
N GLU A 231 -49.13 32.19 15.99
CA GLU A 231 -50.34 32.71 16.66
C GLU A 231 -50.06 33.09 18.12
N LYS A 232 -49.21 32.32 18.82
CA LYS A 232 -48.76 32.64 20.17
C LYS A 232 -47.85 33.88 20.19
N GLU A 233 -46.97 34.03 19.21
CA GLU A 233 -46.11 35.22 19.08
C GLU A 233 -46.91 36.47 18.70
N ILE A 234 -47.91 36.36 17.81
CA ILE A 234 -48.83 37.44 17.45
C ILE A 234 -49.63 37.89 18.67
N ARG A 235 -50.22 36.96 19.44
CA ARG A 235 -50.96 37.31 20.67
C ARG A 235 -50.07 37.93 21.74
N ASN A 236 -48.83 37.49 21.86
CA ASN A 236 -47.86 38.07 22.80
C ASN A 236 -47.39 39.47 22.35
N PHE A 237 -47.28 39.70 21.04
CA PHE A 237 -46.98 41.00 20.46
C PHE A 237 -48.14 41.99 20.63
N GLU A 238 -49.38 41.55 20.41
CA GLU A 238 -50.60 42.33 20.68
C GLU A 238 -50.76 42.69 22.15
N TYR A 239 -50.39 41.77 23.06
CA TYR A 239 -50.36 42.04 24.50
C TYR A 239 -49.31 43.10 24.88
N LYS A 240 -48.11 43.03 24.28
CA LYS A 240 -47.05 44.04 24.47
C LYS A 240 -47.41 45.41 23.87
N LEU A 241 -48.12 45.43 22.74
CA LEU A 241 -48.69 46.65 22.15
C LEU A 241 -49.73 47.31 23.06
N LYS A 242 -50.62 46.53 23.66
CA LYS A 242 -51.66 47.03 24.58
C LYS A 242 -51.10 47.50 25.92
N THR A 243 -49.98 46.95 26.37
CA THR A 243 -49.36 47.31 27.66
C THR A 243 -48.28 48.39 27.54
N GLY A 244 -48.02 48.92 26.33
CA GLY A 244 -47.03 49.99 26.09
C GLY A 244 -45.57 49.56 26.19
N ASN A 245 -45.29 48.26 26.37
CA ASN A 245 -43.94 47.71 26.51
C ASN A 245 -43.43 47.18 25.16
N ILE A 246 -43.07 48.09 24.26
CA ILE A 246 -42.41 47.75 22.99
C ILE A 246 -40.95 48.20 23.05
N PRO A 247 -39.98 47.27 23.06
CA PRO A 247 -38.58 47.64 22.98
C PRO A 247 -38.27 48.11 21.55
N ILE A 248 -37.98 49.41 21.41
CA ILE A 248 -37.38 49.97 20.19
C ILE A 248 -35.93 49.51 20.15
N TYR A 249 -35.57 48.59 19.26
CA TYR A 249 -34.17 48.29 19.00
C TYR A 249 -33.81 48.29 17.51
N ARG A 250 -32.92 49.24 17.20
CA ARG A 250 -32.13 49.43 15.98
C ARG A 250 -31.35 48.15 15.64
N SER A 251 -31.38 47.75 14.36
CA SER A 251 -30.54 46.70 13.83
C SER A 251 -29.09 47.19 13.64
N ILE A 252 -28.19 46.74 14.50
CA ILE A 252 -26.74 46.79 14.24
C ILE A 252 -26.39 45.55 13.41
N ILE A 253 -25.99 45.79 12.15
CA ILE A 253 -25.49 44.77 11.23
C ILE A 253 -23.99 44.59 11.52
N ILE A 254 -23.60 43.41 12.01
CA ILE A 254 -22.19 43.00 12.07
C ILE A 254 -21.97 41.94 10.99
N LEU A 255 -21.36 42.36 9.89
CA LEU A 255 -20.70 41.49 8.92
C LEU A 255 -19.46 40.89 9.60
N LYS A 256 -19.40 39.56 9.70
CA LYS A 256 -18.18 38.86 10.13
C LYS A 256 -17.23 38.73 8.93
N SER A 257 -16.02 39.26 9.09
CA SER A 257 -14.80 38.81 8.39
C SER A 257 -14.23 37.58 9.07
#